data_AF-M2YU12-F1
#
_entry.id   AF-M2YU12-F1
#
_cell.length_a   1.000
_cell.length_b   1.000
_cell.length_c   1.000
_cell.angle_alpha   90.00
_cell.angle_beta   90.00
_cell.angle_gamma   90.00
#
_symmetry.space_group_name_H-M   'P 1'
#
loop_
_entity.id
_entity.type
_entity.pdbx_description
1 polymer ?
#
loop_
_entity_poly.entity_id
_entity_poly.type
_entity_poly.pdbx_seq_one_letter_code
_entity_poly.pdbx_strand_id
1 'polypeptide(L)'
;MSRRPLLVVLTAVTAMFASTAVAAAAPPGVDPATVDLTLDAGQSTTVTKNVTTSAVPPNPDLVLLADTTGSMGGPIGNVRSNASAITGDVLAAQPTAQFGVAEYKDFTDSVPFKVNQGITGDTTAVQAGIDQWAAAGGGDTPEANLNALYQLATGAVAFRPDGTRIIAWFGDAPSHDPSGGHTLAQTIAALQAAKIRVVAVNVGGLDATGQASAITSATGGVLLNNVPAGQVSQAILDGIKSIEVTVTPKVTSCDPQLTVTNDPGSIKVTSGEVATFTETITAAAGAAPGTYQCVVDYQIDGVSRGYIETTTVRVLGLSINDVTVNEGSGGAQVPATFTVSLLGGPSPNPVTVQYATANGTATAPADYAAASGTVTFAPGQTAKPVTVLVDPDTVDEQDETFTVNLSAPSGAGLLDATGVGTIVDDDRDGVFSCTGTAANVLGVTAAQANPANLPCADDSRTVAAATLNAGLIKVETKVLAASTDLTPDDQSAAPAAGDRALASAKIDKTVISTLGLTVELGVIQSQATATCQSSPGGLAPVLAGSSNVASLKINGESITVGSAPMTIPLVIGSLKLNGQTVANGVVTQQAVALDTALAKIVLAESQADVHGTSAHPAGNPCRR
;
A
#
# COMPACT_ATOMS: atom_id res chain seq x y z
N MET A 1 -55.67 16.45 -63.68
CA MET A 1 -56.38 15.16 -63.51
C MET A 1 -55.36 14.08 -63.25
N SER A 2 -55.56 13.38 -62.13
CA SER A 2 -54.70 12.36 -61.53
C SER A 2 -54.52 11.12 -62.42
N ARG A 3 -53.29 10.62 -62.55
CA ARG A 3 -52.99 9.19 -62.76
C ARG A 3 -51.72 8.82 -61.99
N ARG A 4 -51.89 8.17 -60.83
CA ARG A 4 -50.83 7.48 -60.09
C ARG A 4 -50.44 6.20 -60.83
N PRO A 5 -49.14 5.85 -60.97
CA PRO A 5 -48.76 4.50 -61.32
C PRO A 5 -48.71 3.63 -60.06
N LEU A 6 -49.26 2.42 -60.20
CA LEU A 6 -49.31 1.35 -59.22
C LEU A 6 -47.92 0.70 -59.13
N LEU A 7 -47.24 0.85 -57.99
CA LEU A 7 -45.96 0.18 -57.72
C LEU A 7 -46.26 -1.24 -57.19
N VAL A 8 -46.00 -2.26 -58.01
CA VAL A 8 -46.07 -3.66 -57.61
C VAL A 8 -44.82 -3.98 -56.78
N VAL A 9 -45.00 -4.21 -55.48
CA VAL A 9 -43.94 -4.69 -54.59
C VAL A 9 -43.83 -6.21 -54.77
N LEU A 10 -42.79 -6.64 -55.49
CA LEU A 10 -42.40 -8.05 -55.58
C LEU A 10 -41.65 -8.42 -54.29
N THR A 11 -42.30 -9.13 -53.38
CA THR A 11 -41.66 -9.68 -52.17
C THR A 11 -40.83 -10.90 -52.55
N ALA A 12 -39.53 -10.70 -52.75
CA ALA A 12 -38.57 -11.80 -52.81
C ALA A 12 -38.38 -12.33 -51.39
N VAL A 13 -38.91 -13.52 -51.11
CA VAL A 13 -38.59 -14.28 -49.88
C VAL A 13 -37.19 -14.87 -50.08
N THR A 14 -36.17 -14.15 -49.62
CA THR A 14 -34.82 -14.70 -49.52
C THR A 14 -34.77 -15.56 -48.26
N ALA A 15 -34.83 -16.88 -48.41
CA ALA A 15 -34.57 -17.81 -47.33
C ALA A 15 -33.10 -17.65 -46.89
N MET A 16 -32.87 -16.94 -45.79
CA MET A 16 -31.59 -16.97 -45.09
C MET A 16 -31.42 -18.36 -44.46
N PHE A 17 -30.64 -19.21 -45.10
CA PHE A 17 -30.04 -20.35 -44.41
C PHE A 17 -29.03 -19.79 -43.41
N ALA A 18 -29.40 -19.75 -42.13
CA ALA A 18 -28.45 -19.57 -41.06
C ALA A 18 -27.55 -20.81 -41.03
N SER A 19 -26.35 -20.70 -41.60
CA SER A 19 -25.28 -21.64 -41.30
C SER A 19 -24.95 -21.49 -39.82
N THR A 20 -25.26 -22.50 -39.02
CA THR A 20 -24.68 -22.65 -37.70
C THR A 20 -23.19 -22.90 -37.91
N ALA A 21 -22.39 -21.84 -37.92
CA ALA A 21 -20.95 -21.97 -37.80
C ALA A 21 -20.69 -22.67 -36.45
N VAL A 22 -20.28 -23.92 -36.51
CA VAL A 22 -19.73 -24.63 -35.36
C VAL A 22 -18.58 -23.76 -34.87
N ALA A 23 -18.67 -23.28 -33.63
CA ALA A 23 -17.58 -22.53 -33.02
C ALA A 23 -16.29 -23.36 -33.14
N ALA A 24 -15.26 -22.80 -33.75
CA ALA A 24 -13.96 -23.46 -33.83
C ALA A 24 -13.50 -23.80 -32.41
N ALA A 25 -13.03 -25.03 -32.19
CA ALA A 25 -12.50 -25.44 -30.89
C ALA A 25 -11.39 -24.47 -30.45
N ALA A 26 -11.38 -24.12 -29.17
CA ALA A 26 -10.37 -23.22 -28.61
C ALA A 26 -8.97 -23.80 -28.88
N PRO A 27 -7.97 -22.95 -29.20
CA PRO A 27 -6.60 -23.43 -29.39
C PRO A 27 -6.08 -24.06 -28.09
N PRO A 28 -5.14 -25.04 -28.18
CA PRO A 28 -4.55 -25.62 -26.99
C PRO A 28 -3.86 -24.57 -26.12
N GLY A 29 -4.09 -24.63 -24.82
CA GLY A 29 -3.58 -23.63 -23.88
C GLY A 29 -4.28 -23.71 -22.52
N VAL A 30 -3.86 -22.84 -21.60
CA VAL A 30 -4.52 -22.65 -20.30
C VAL A 30 -5.36 -21.37 -20.34
N ASP A 31 -6.57 -21.44 -19.77
CA ASP A 31 -7.49 -20.31 -19.66
C ASP A 31 -8.03 -20.18 -18.22
N PRO A 32 -7.91 -18.99 -17.58
CA PRO A 32 -7.08 -17.87 -18.02
C PRO A 32 -5.58 -18.14 -17.84
N ALA A 33 -4.77 -17.75 -18.83
CA ALA A 33 -3.31 -17.81 -18.78
C ALA A 33 -2.68 -16.70 -17.91
N THR A 34 -3.45 -15.66 -17.58
CA THR A 34 -3.02 -14.59 -16.67
C THR A 34 -4.10 -14.31 -15.66
N VAL A 35 -3.73 -14.25 -14.39
CA VAL A 35 -4.63 -13.88 -13.30
C VAL A 35 -4.05 -12.68 -12.58
N ASP A 36 -4.83 -11.61 -12.51
CA ASP A 36 -4.49 -10.38 -11.78
C ASP A 36 -5.52 -10.16 -10.67
N LEU A 37 -5.07 -10.18 -9.41
CA LEU A 37 -5.93 -10.07 -8.24
C LEU A 37 -5.40 -9.02 -7.26
N THR A 38 -6.31 -8.50 -6.44
CA THR A 38 -5.98 -7.79 -5.21
C THR A 38 -6.54 -8.61 -4.05
N LEU A 39 -5.69 -8.98 -3.10
CA LEU A 39 -6.06 -9.75 -1.92
C LEU A 39 -5.53 -9.06 -0.65
N ASP A 40 -6.31 -9.10 0.43
CA ASP A 40 -5.81 -8.72 1.74
C ASP A 40 -4.84 -9.78 2.28
N ALA A 41 -3.96 -9.39 3.21
CA ALA A 41 -3.07 -10.34 3.87
C ALA A 41 -3.89 -11.43 4.59
N GLY A 42 -3.61 -12.70 4.28
CA GLY A 42 -4.34 -13.87 4.82
C GLY A 42 -5.58 -14.27 4.01
N GLN A 43 -5.99 -13.48 3.02
CA GLN A 43 -7.14 -13.80 2.17
C GLN A 43 -6.78 -14.90 1.16
N SER A 44 -7.78 -15.72 0.83
CA SER A 44 -7.72 -16.70 -0.26
C SER A 44 -8.87 -16.49 -1.24
N THR A 45 -8.66 -16.86 -2.50
CA THR A 45 -9.70 -16.92 -3.53
C THR A 45 -9.49 -18.13 -4.44
N THR A 46 -10.50 -18.50 -5.21
CA THR A 46 -10.42 -19.60 -6.18
C THR A 46 -10.66 -19.14 -7.60
N VAL A 47 -9.94 -19.72 -8.55
CA VAL A 47 -10.09 -19.49 -9.99
C VAL A 47 -10.25 -20.83 -10.70
N THR A 48 -11.24 -20.93 -11.58
CA THR A 48 -11.38 -22.11 -12.46
C THR A 48 -10.36 -22.04 -13.57
N LYS A 49 -9.62 -23.13 -13.78
CA LYS A 49 -8.57 -23.24 -14.79
C LYS A 49 -8.90 -24.33 -15.79
N ASN A 50 -9.09 -23.93 -17.05
CA ASN A 50 -9.35 -24.85 -18.15
C ASN A 50 -8.09 -25.02 -18.98
N VAL A 51 -7.58 -26.24 -19.06
CA VAL A 51 -6.43 -26.60 -19.90
C VAL A 51 -6.93 -27.39 -21.10
N THR A 52 -7.05 -26.73 -22.24
CA THR A 52 -7.44 -27.35 -23.51
C THR A 52 -6.24 -28.06 -24.11
N THR A 53 -6.26 -29.39 -24.21
CA THR A 53 -5.14 -30.16 -24.77
C THR A 53 -5.17 -30.15 -26.30
N SER A 54 -4.04 -30.46 -26.96
CA SER A 54 -4.01 -30.60 -28.42
C SER A 54 -4.71 -31.88 -28.85
N ALA A 55 -5.40 -31.84 -30.00
CA ALA A 55 -6.11 -32.97 -30.59
C ALA A 55 -5.19 -34.16 -30.94
N VAL A 56 -3.89 -33.93 -31.05
CA VAL A 56 -2.88 -34.98 -31.18
C VAL A 56 -1.87 -34.82 -30.04
N PRO A 57 -1.44 -35.91 -29.39
CA PRO A 57 -0.46 -35.84 -28.31
C PRO A 57 0.80 -35.04 -28.71
N PRO A 58 1.38 -34.26 -27.78
CA PRO A 58 2.42 -33.29 -28.11
C PRO A 58 3.71 -33.94 -28.60
N ASN A 59 4.33 -33.31 -29.60
CA ASN A 59 5.62 -33.73 -30.19
C ASN A 59 5.66 -35.23 -30.55
N PRO A 60 4.75 -35.77 -31.37
CA PRO A 60 4.63 -37.21 -31.54
C PRO A 60 5.70 -37.78 -32.47
N ASP A 61 6.16 -38.98 -32.14
CA ASP A 61 6.88 -39.89 -33.03
C ASP A 61 5.97 -41.08 -33.35
N LEU A 62 5.42 -41.09 -34.56
CA LEU A 62 4.41 -42.06 -34.98
C LEU A 62 5.01 -43.10 -35.92
N VAL A 63 5.05 -44.36 -35.50
CA VAL A 63 5.42 -45.47 -36.38
C VAL A 63 4.16 -46.13 -36.92
N LEU A 64 4.01 -46.14 -38.25
CA LEU A 64 3.00 -46.96 -38.91
C LEU A 64 3.54 -48.40 -39.03
N LEU A 65 2.87 -49.35 -38.39
CA LEU A 65 3.21 -50.77 -38.41
C LEU A 65 2.12 -51.54 -39.15
N ALA A 66 2.47 -52.03 -40.34
CA ALA A 66 1.55 -52.77 -41.19
C ALA A 66 1.76 -54.29 -41.08
N ASP A 67 0.66 -55.01 -40.94
CA ASP A 67 0.57 -56.38 -41.42
C ASP A 67 0.69 -56.39 -42.95
N THR A 68 1.66 -57.13 -43.48
CA THR A 68 1.92 -57.21 -44.93
C THR A 68 1.70 -58.60 -45.53
N THR A 69 0.93 -59.44 -44.84
CA THR A 69 0.47 -60.73 -45.35
C THR A 69 -0.52 -60.58 -46.52
N GLY A 70 -0.78 -61.68 -47.23
CA GLY A 70 -1.59 -61.65 -48.46
C GLY A 70 -3.01 -61.08 -48.31
N SER A 71 -3.63 -61.19 -47.14
CA SER A 71 -5.00 -60.68 -46.87
C SER A 71 -5.07 -59.15 -46.81
N MET A 72 -3.94 -58.48 -46.58
CA MET A 72 -3.88 -57.05 -46.25
C MET A 72 -3.85 -56.10 -47.46
N GLY A 73 -4.09 -56.60 -48.68
CA GLY A 73 -4.01 -55.79 -49.91
C GLY A 73 -4.92 -54.56 -49.92
N GLY A 74 -6.18 -54.71 -49.49
CA GLY A 74 -7.14 -53.60 -49.38
C GLY A 74 -6.74 -52.55 -48.33
N PRO A 75 -6.51 -52.97 -47.06
CA PRO A 75 -6.03 -52.09 -45.99
C PRO A 75 -4.74 -51.33 -46.32
N ILE A 76 -3.73 -52.02 -46.86
CA ILE A 76 -2.46 -51.39 -47.28
C ILE A 76 -2.70 -50.38 -48.40
N GLY A 77 -3.53 -50.73 -49.40
CA GLY A 77 -3.92 -49.83 -50.47
C GLY A 77 -4.57 -48.55 -49.93
N ASN A 78 -5.44 -48.67 -48.93
CA ASN A 78 -6.06 -47.52 -48.27
C ASN A 78 -5.04 -46.61 -47.60
N VAL A 79 -4.15 -47.15 -46.76
CA VAL A 79 -3.13 -46.35 -46.06
C VAL A 79 -2.17 -45.71 -47.06
N ARG A 80 -1.73 -46.45 -48.08
CA ARG A 80 -0.84 -45.92 -49.13
C ARG A 80 -1.44 -44.72 -49.87
N SER A 81 -2.71 -44.81 -50.26
CA SER A 81 -3.38 -43.71 -50.96
C SER A 81 -3.69 -42.50 -50.09
N ASN A 82 -3.68 -42.64 -48.76
CA ASN A 82 -4.03 -41.57 -47.81
C ASN A 82 -2.87 -41.17 -46.89
N ALA A 83 -1.66 -41.65 -47.12
CA ALA A 83 -0.51 -41.40 -46.26
C ALA A 83 -0.22 -39.89 -46.08
N SER A 84 -0.33 -39.09 -47.15
CA SER A 84 -0.20 -37.64 -47.07
C SER A 84 -1.26 -36.99 -46.17
N ALA A 85 -2.49 -37.52 -46.17
CA ALA A 85 -3.56 -37.04 -45.29
C ALA A 85 -3.28 -37.40 -43.83
N ILE A 86 -2.82 -38.63 -43.56
CA ILE A 86 -2.44 -39.05 -42.20
C ILE A 86 -1.33 -38.15 -41.64
N THR A 87 -0.23 -37.98 -42.39
CA THR A 87 0.88 -37.13 -41.94
C THR A 87 0.48 -35.67 -41.85
N GLY A 88 -0.36 -35.19 -42.79
CA GLY A 88 -0.81 -33.80 -42.84
C GLY A 88 -1.71 -33.43 -41.66
N ASP A 89 -2.67 -34.28 -41.30
CA ASP A 89 -3.56 -34.07 -40.16
C ASP A 89 -2.78 -34.03 -38.84
N VAL A 90 -1.82 -34.95 -38.68
CA VAL A 90 -0.95 -34.99 -37.49
C VAL A 90 -0.08 -33.74 -37.42
N LEU A 91 0.55 -33.33 -38.53
CA LEU A 91 1.39 -32.13 -38.59
C LEU A 91 0.59 -30.83 -38.39
N ALA A 92 -0.67 -30.80 -38.79
CA ALA A 92 -1.54 -29.64 -38.57
C ALA A 92 -1.78 -29.38 -37.08
N ALA A 93 -1.92 -30.44 -36.27
CA ALA A 93 -2.04 -30.34 -34.82
C ALA A 93 -0.69 -30.26 -34.10
N GLN A 94 0.35 -30.88 -34.66
CA GLN A 94 1.69 -31.01 -34.07
C GLN A 94 2.78 -30.81 -35.14
N PRO A 95 3.21 -29.56 -35.42
CA PRO A 95 4.16 -29.27 -36.49
C PRO A 95 5.53 -29.93 -36.36
N THR A 96 5.90 -30.38 -35.16
CA THR A 96 7.15 -31.10 -34.88
C THR A 96 7.01 -32.62 -34.95
N ALA A 97 5.87 -33.14 -35.41
CA ALA A 97 5.65 -34.57 -35.54
C ALA A 97 6.68 -35.23 -36.48
N GLN A 98 7.10 -36.44 -36.14
CA GLN A 98 7.93 -37.28 -36.99
C GLN A 98 7.29 -38.66 -37.16
N PHE A 99 7.65 -39.34 -38.24
CA PHE A 99 6.99 -40.58 -38.65
C PHE A 99 8.01 -41.65 -39.03
N GLY A 100 7.70 -42.90 -38.69
CA GLY A 100 8.42 -44.10 -39.12
C GLY A 100 7.48 -45.09 -39.80
N VAL A 101 8.05 -46.04 -40.55
CA VAL A 101 7.29 -47.05 -41.29
C VAL A 101 7.96 -48.40 -41.09
N ALA A 102 7.18 -49.38 -40.64
CA ALA A 102 7.63 -50.75 -40.44
C ALA A 102 6.55 -51.75 -40.91
N GLU A 103 6.97 -52.98 -41.14
CA GLU A 103 6.11 -54.09 -41.55
C GLU A 103 6.42 -55.35 -40.75
N TYR A 104 5.42 -56.21 -40.61
CA TYR A 104 5.58 -57.58 -40.15
C TYR A 104 4.82 -58.55 -41.05
N LYS A 105 5.21 -59.82 -40.96
CA LYS A 105 4.60 -60.97 -41.63
C LYS A 105 4.57 -62.18 -40.69
N ASP A 106 4.67 -63.39 -41.23
CA ASP A 106 4.83 -64.65 -40.51
C ASP A 106 6.33 -65.01 -40.38
N PHE A 107 6.71 -65.86 -39.42
CA PHE A 107 8.02 -66.50 -39.35
C PHE A 107 8.29 -67.51 -40.45
N THR A 108 7.25 -67.98 -41.15
CA THR A 108 7.43 -68.80 -42.36
C THR A 108 7.94 -67.97 -43.56
N ASP A 109 7.88 -66.64 -43.48
CA ASP A 109 8.43 -65.72 -44.47
C ASP A 109 9.92 -65.40 -44.23
N SER A 110 10.64 -65.07 -45.31
CA SER A 110 12.07 -64.77 -45.26
C SER A 110 12.45 -63.53 -44.43
N VAL A 111 11.49 -62.62 -44.20
CA VAL A 111 11.67 -61.39 -43.40
C VAL A 111 10.40 -61.17 -42.55
N PRO A 112 10.37 -61.67 -41.31
CA PRO A 112 9.19 -61.57 -40.44
C PRO A 112 8.95 -60.16 -39.89
N PHE A 113 9.97 -59.30 -39.88
CA PHE A 113 9.90 -57.90 -39.48
C PHE A 113 10.92 -57.06 -40.26
N LYS A 114 10.52 -55.86 -40.68
CA LYS A 114 11.40 -54.90 -41.35
C LYS A 114 11.01 -53.47 -41.00
N VAL A 115 12.02 -52.61 -40.83
CA VAL A 115 11.85 -51.15 -40.82
C VAL A 115 12.06 -50.63 -42.24
N ASN A 116 11.00 -50.11 -42.84
CA ASN A 116 11.00 -49.58 -44.21
C ASN A 116 11.53 -48.14 -44.26
N GLN A 117 11.25 -47.36 -43.21
CA GLN A 117 11.71 -45.99 -43.04
C GLN A 117 11.87 -45.68 -41.54
N GLY A 118 13.07 -45.24 -41.13
CA GLY A 118 13.31 -44.75 -39.77
C GLY A 118 12.58 -43.43 -39.50
N ILE A 119 12.48 -43.04 -38.24
CA ILE A 119 11.76 -41.83 -37.82
C ILE A 119 12.33 -40.58 -38.53
N THR A 120 11.47 -39.83 -39.22
CA THR A 120 11.83 -38.62 -39.97
C THR A 120 10.66 -37.63 -40.05
N GLY A 121 10.97 -36.34 -40.21
CA GLY A 121 9.98 -35.31 -40.55
C GLY A 121 9.74 -35.17 -42.06
N ASP A 122 10.50 -35.88 -42.90
CA ASP A 122 10.34 -35.88 -44.35
C ASP A 122 9.17 -36.78 -44.78
N THR A 123 8.01 -36.18 -45.04
CA THR A 123 6.79 -36.90 -45.44
C THR A 123 6.91 -37.61 -46.79
N THR A 124 7.86 -37.19 -47.66
CA THR A 124 8.12 -37.89 -48.93
C THR A 124 8.86 -39.20 -48.68
N ALA A 125 9.83 -39.20 -47.76
CA ALA A 125 10.52 -40.42 -47.34
C ALA A 125 9.56 -41.39 -46.61
N VAL A 126 8.60 -40.86 -45.83
CA VAL A 126 7.55 -41.65 -45.19
C VAL A 126 6.64 -42.32 -46.23
N GLN A 127 6.18 -41.57 -47.25
CA GLN A 127 5.44 -42.15 -48.38
C GLN A 127 6.24 -43.24 -49.08
N ALA A 128 7.52 -42.99 -49.38
CA ALA A 128 8.39 -43.99 -50.03
C ALA A 128 8.58 -45.25 -49.16
N GLY A 129 8.58 -45.12 -47.83
CA GLY A 129 8.56 -46.24 -46.90
C GLY A 129 7.28 -47.08 -47.01
N ILE A 130 6.12 -46.42 -47.07
CA ILE A 130 4.79 -47.06 -47.20
C ILE A 130 4.64 -47.72 -48.58
N ASP A 131 5.20 -47.12 -49.62
CA ASP A 131 5.17 -47.66 -50.99
C ASP A 131 5.95 -48.98 -51.10
N GLN A 132 6.86 -49.28 -50.17
CA GLN A 132 7.56 -50.57 -50.11
C GLN A 132 6.69 -51.72 -49.58
N TRP A 133 5.59 -51.44 -48.86
CA TRP A 133 4.72 -52.49 -48.34
C TRP A 133 4.14 -53.32 -49.49
N ALA A 134 4.21 -54.65 -49.39
CA ALA A 134 3.64 -55.53 -50.40
C ALA A 134 2.87 -56.66 -49.72
N ALA A 135 1.54 -56.67 -49.91
CA ALA A 135 0.65 -57.73 -49.46
C ALA A 135 1.03 -59.03 -50.18
N ALA A 136 1.77 -59.89 -49.49
CA ALA A 136 2.32 -61.12 -50.03
C ALA A 136 2.82 -62.01 -48.88
N GLY A 137 2.95 -63.31 -49.13
CA GLY A 137 3.30 -64.24 -48.06
C GLY A 137 2.15 -64.40 -47.06
N GLY A 138 2.50 -64.77 -45.83
CA GLY A 138 1.57 -65.36 -44.87
C GLY A 138 1.50 -66.87 -45.09
N GLY A 139 1.92 -67.63 -44.07
CA GLY A 139 1.91 -69.08 -44.10
C GLY A 139 0.69 -69.64 -43.37
N ASP A 140 0.69 -69.50 -42.05
CA ASP A 140 -0.44 -69.84 -41.17
C ASP A 140 -1.00 -68.60 -40.45
N THR A 141 -2.14 -68.81 -39.79
CA THR A 141 -2.58 -67.88 -38.73
C THR A 141 -2.31 -68.61 -37.43
N PRO A 142 -1.71 -67.97 -36.40
CA PRO A 142 -1.41 -66.53 -36.20
C PRO A 142 -0.18 -65.95 -36.95
N GLU A 143 0.07 -64.63 -36.83
CA GLU A 143 1.18 -63.87 -37.47
C GLU A 143 2.28 -63.43 -36.47
N ALA A 144 3.34 -62.72 -36.91
CA ALA A 144 4.48 -62.31 -36.06
C ALA A 144 4.39 -60.89 -35.43
N ASN A 145 3.20 -60.34 -35.22
CA ASN A 145 3.04 -58.95 -34.75
C ASN A 145 3.63 -58.65 -33.34
N LEU A 146 3.59 -59.58 -32.38
CA LEU A 146 4.19 -59.38 -31.05
C LEU A 146 5.71 -59.19 -31.13
N ASN A 147 6.39 -59.90 -32.04
CA ASN A 147 7.81 -59.74 -32.30
C ASN A 147 8.13 -58.36 -32.89
N ALA A 148 7.30 -57.87 -33.83
CA ALA A 148 7.48 -56.55 -34.41
C ALA A 148 7.31 -55.42 -33.38
N LEU A 149 6.27 -55.50 -32.54
CA LEU A 149 6.06 -54.55 -31.45
C LEU A 149 7.20 -54.58 -30.43
N TYR A 150 7.69 -55.78 -30.08
CA TYR A 150 8.85 -55.93 -29.19
C TYR A 150 10.09 -55.26 -29.80
N GLN A 151 10.41 -55.53 -31.06
CA GLN A 151 11.58 -54.95 -31.73
C GLN A 151 11.52 -53.42 -31.82
N LEU A 152 10.34 -52.85 -32.13
CA LEU A 152 10.14 -51.39 -32.09
C LEU A 152 10.35 -50.83 -30.68
N ALA A 153 9.86 -51.52 -29.65
CA ALA A 153 10.05 -51.12 -28.26
C ALA A 153 11.51 -51.21 -27.79
N THR A 154 12.29 -52.14 -28.34
CA THR A 154 13.69 -52.37 -27.97
C THR A 154 14.71 -51.72 -28.91
N GLY A 155 14.29 -50.75 -29.73
CA GLY A 155 15.21 -49.87 -30.45
C GLY A 155 15.40 -50.14 -31.94
N ALA A 156 14.48 -50.87 -32.60
CA ALA A 156 14.49 -50.98 -34.07
C ALA A 156 14.30 -49.62 -34.76
N VAL A 157 13.71 -48.64 -34.08
CA VAL A 157 13.65 -47.24 -34.48
C VAL A 157 14.13 -46.33 -33.35
N ALA A 158 14.65 -45.16 -33.70
CA ALA A 158 15.18 -44.19 -32.76
C ALA A 158 14.13 -43.13 -32.39
N PHE A 159 13.31 -43.41 -31.37
CA PHE A 159 12.37 -42.44 -30.82
C PHE A 159 13.11 -41.28 -30.13
N ARG A 160 12.59 -40.05 -30.30
CA ARG A 160 13.07 -38.86 -29.60
C ARG A 160 12.84 -39.00 -28.09
N PRO A 161 13.76 -38.47 -27.25
CA PRO A 161 13.64 -38.56 -25.79
C PRO A 161 12.43 -37.84 -25.20
N ASP A 162 12.00 -36.73 -25.81
CA ASP A 162 10.94 -35.81 -25.36
C ASP A 162 9.66 -35.90 -26.20
N GLY A 163 9.60 -36.87 -27.12
CA GLY A 163 8.46 -37.10 -28.00
C GLY A 163 7.43 -38.06 -27.41
N THR A 164 6.16 -37.88 -27.77
CA THR A 164 5.13 -38.89 -27.48
C THR A 164 5.30 -40.04 -28.45
N ARG A 165 5.61 -41.24 -27.96
CA ARG A 165 5.93 -42.39 -28.82
C ARG A 165 4.66 -43.17 -29.12
N ILE A 166 4.30 -43.26 -30.40
CA ILE A 166 3.06 -43.89 -30.84
C ILE A 166 3.39 -44.96 -31.89
N ILE A 167 2.82 -46.15 -31.75
CA ILE A 167 2.78 -47.15 -32.82
C ILE A 167 1.34 -47.27 -33.28
N ALA A 168 1.06 -46.91 -34.54
CA ALA A 168 -0.21 -47.22 -35.20
C ALA A 168 -0.08 -48.55 -35.93
N TRP A 169 -0.59 -49.60 -35.28
CA TRP A 169 -0.51 -50.98 -35.71
C TRP A 169 -1.83 -51.42 -36.32
N PHE A 170 -1.83 -51.91 -37.56
CA PHE A 170 -3.03 -52.44 -38.19
C PHE A 170 -2.79 -53.82 -38.80
N GLY A 171 -3.79 -54.71 -38.67
CA GLY A 171 -3.71 -56.10 -39.10
C GLY A 171 -5.07 -56.79 -38.99
N ASP A 172 -5.15 -58.04 -39.46
CA ASP A 172 -6.37 -58.84 -39.48
C ASP A 172 -6.23 -60.24 -38.85
N ALA A 173 -5.10 -60.53 -38.19
CA ALA A 173 -4.84 -61.81 -37.52
C ALA A 173 -4.13 -61.64 -36.15
N PRO A 174 -4.35 -62.57 -35.19
CA PRO A 174 -3.65 -62.56 -33.91
C PRO A 174 -2.16 -62.86 -34.08
N SER A 175 -1.37 -62.73 -33.01
CA SER A 175 0.03 -63.18 -33.02
C SER A 175 0.23 -64.58 -32.45
N HIS A 176 1.32 -65.24 -32.87
CA HIS A 176 1.89 -66.34 -32.11
C HIS A 176 2.25 -65.86 -30.70
N ASP A 177 2.10 -66.71 -29.68
CA ASP A 177 2.55 -66.42 -28.31
C ASP A 177 3.24 -67.66 -27.74
N PRO A 178 4.58 -67.69 -27.64
CA PRO A 178 5.52 -66.61 -27.96
C PRO A 178 5.69 -66.33 -29.47
N SER A 179 5.92 -65.08 -29.83
CA SER A 179 6.27 -64.61 -31.18
C SER A 179 7.75 -64.29 -31.24
N GLY A 180 8.52 -65.02 -32.05
CA GLY A 180 9.96 -64.78 -32.19
C GLY A 180 10.74 -65.00 -30.89
N GLY A 181 10.19 -65.80 -29.98
CA GLY A 181 10.70 -66.02 -28.62
C GLY A 181 10.22 -65.00 -27.58
N HIS A 182 9.35 -64.05 -27.95
CA HIS A 182 8.80 -63.02 -27.05
C HIS A 182 7.33 -63.31 -26.74
N THR A 183 7.01 -63.43 -25.45
CA THR A 183 5.64 -63.60 -24.98
C THR A 183 4.87 -62.28 -24.99
N LEU A 184 3.54 -62.33 -24.99
CA LEU A 184 2.68 -61.15 -24.83
C LEU A 184 3.10 -60.29 -23.63
N ALA A 185 3.39 -60.93 -22.50
CA ALA A 185 3.81 -60.24 -21.27
C ALA A 185 5.14 -59.50 -21.43
N GLN A 186 6.12 -60.10 -22.12
CA GLN A 186 7.40 -59.45 -22.40
C GLN A 186 7.25 -58.28 -23.38
N THR A 187 6.40 -58.41 -24.38
CA THR A 187 6.09 -57.32 -25.32
C THR A 187 5.42 -56.15 -24.61
N ILE A 188 4.42 -56.40 -23.76
CA ILE A 188 3.79 -55.35 -22.94
C ILE A 188 4.83 -54.66 -22.05
N ALA A 189 5.68 -55.42 -21.35
CA ALA A 189 6.70 -54.85 -20.49
C ALA A 189 7.71 -53.98 -21.27
N ALA A 190 8.11 -54.40 -22.47
CA ALA A 190 8.99 -53.62 -23.34
C ALA A 190 8.34 -52.31 -23.80
N LEU A 191 7.08 -52.37 -24.25
CA LEU A 191 6.32 -51.18 -24.68
C LEU A 191 6.14 -50.17 -23.53
N GLN A 192 5.81 -50.64 -22.33
CA GLN A 192 5.69 -49.80 -21.13
C GLN A 192 7.03 -49.19 -20.72
N ALA A 193 8.12 -49.97 -20.73
CA ALA A 193 9.47 -49.48 -20.44
C ALA A 193 9.91 -48.40 -21.45
N ALA A 194 9.53 -48.57 -22.71
CA ALA A 194 9.76 -47.59 -23.76
C ALA A 194 8.77 -46.42 -23.76
N LYS A 195 7.74 -46.42 -22.88
CA LYS A 195 6.65 -45.44 -22.82
C LYS A 195 5.93 -45.25 -24.15
N ILE A 196 5.72 -46.34 -24.89
CA ILE A 196 5.03 -46.34 -26.18
C ILE A 196 3.53 -46.51 -25.96
N ARG A 197 2.72 -45.69 -26.62
CA ARG A 197 1.26 -45.84 -26.75
C ARG A 197 0.94 -46.59 -28.04
N VAL A 198 0.11 -47.62 -27.99
CA VAL A 198 -0.24 -48.41 -29.18
C VAL A 198 -1.65 -48.07 -29.66
N VAL A 199 -1.79 -47.61 -30.89
CA VAL A 199 -3.08 -47.51 -31.59
C VAL A 199 -3.24 -48.76 -32.44
N ALA A 200 -4.07 -49.71 -31.97
CA ALA A 200 -4.34 -50.94 -32.69
C ALA A 200 -5.61 -50.76 -33.54
N VAL A 201 -5.48 -50.94 -34.85
CA VAL A 201 -6.59 -50.90 -35.81
C VAL A 201 -6.87 -52.33 -36.23
N ASN A 202 -7.89 -52.91 -35.61
CA ASN A 202 -8.32 -54.26 -35.90
C ASN A 202 -9.19 -54.26 -37.17
N VAL A 203 -8.58 -54.65 -38.28
CA VAL A 203 -9.21 -54.78 -39.59
C VAL A 203 -9.93 -56.14 -39.73
N GLY A 204 -9.89 -56.98 -38.69
CA GLY A 204 -10.49 -58.31 -38.66
C GLY A 204 -10.20 -59.09 -37.37
N GLY A 205 -9.40 -60.14 -37.46
CA GLY A 205 -9.06 -61.06 -36.37
C GLY A 205 -7.89 -60.62 -35.48
N LEU A 206 -7.43 -59.36 -35.55
CA LEU A 206 -6.24 -58.88 -34.81
C LEU A 206 -6.33 -59.13 -33.31
N ASP A 207 -7.54 -58.97 -32.76
CA ASP A 207 -7.83 -59.15 -31.33
C ASP A 207 -8.58 -60.45 -31.02
N ALA A 208 -8.59 -61.43 -31.93
CA ALA A 208 -9.32 -62.69 -31.73
C ALA A 208 -8.89 -63.47 -30.48
N THR A 209 -7.67 -63.23 -30.00
CA THR A 209 -7.08 -63.82 -28.79
C THR A 209 -6.97 -62.83 -27.62
N GLY A 210 -7.47 -61.59 -27.77
CA GLY A 210 -7.38 -60.52 -26.75
C GLY A 210 -6.00 -59.85 -26.62
N GLN A 211 -5.04 -60.19 -27.48
CA GLN A 211 -3.68 -59.64 -27.43
C GLN A 211 -3.66 -58.13 -27.70
N ALA A 212 -4.39 -57.65 -28.70
CA ALA A 212 -4.41 -56.23 -29.03
C ALA A 212 -5.08 -55.41 -27.92
N SER A 213 -6.18 -55.91 -27.34
CA SER A 213 -6.83 -55.33 -26.16
C SER A 213 -5.90 -55.25 -24.95
N ALA A 214 -5.14 -56.32 -24.67
CA ALA A 214 -4.19 -56.35 -23.58
C ALA A 214 -3.07 -55.31 -23.76
N ILE A 215 -2.53 -55.19 -24.98
CA ILE A 215 -1.46 -54.25 -25.32
C ILE A 215 -1.95 -52.81 -25.23
N THR A 216 -3.07 -52.47 -25.86
CA THR A 216 -3.58 -51.10 -25.84
C THR A 216 -3.96 -50.68 -24.43
N SER A 217 -4.62 -51.54 -23.65
CA SER A 217 -4.95 -51.25 -22.24
C SER A 217 -3.70 -51.00 -21.40
N ALA A 218 -2.67 -51.85 -21.52
CA ALA A 218 -1.46 -51.74 -20.72
C ALA A 218 -0.57 -50.55 -21.12
N THR A 219 -0.66 -50.10 -22.36
CA THR A 219 0.09 -48.95 -22.88
C THR A 219 -0.69 -47.65 -22.81
N GLY A 220 -1.95 -47.65 -22.34
CA GLY A 220 -2.86 -46.50 -22.51
C GLY A 220 -3.15 -46.18 -23.98
N GLY A 221 -2.92 -47.12 -24.87
CA GLY A 221 -3.25 -47.03 -26.28
C GLY A 221 -4.76 -47.07 -26.55
N VAL A 222 -5.11 -47.24 -27.82
CA VAL A 222 -6.51 -47.28 -28.28
C VAL A 222 -6.68 -48.48 -29.21
N LEU A 223 -7.73 -49.28 -29.01
CA LEU A 223 -8.12 -50.35 -29.93
C LEU A 223 -9.38 -49.93 -30.70
N LEU A 224 -9.27 -49.90 -32.02
CA LEU A 224 -10.38 -49.67 -32.94
C LEU A 224 -10.79 -51.01 -33.55
N ASN A 225 -12.01 -51.47 -33.25
CA ASN A 225 -12.49 -52.78 -33.67
C ASN A 225 -13.38 -52.73 -34.92
N ASN A 226 -13.37 -53.82 -35.69
CA ASN A 226 -14.22 -54.02 -36.86
C ASN A 226 -14.03 -52.93 -37.94
N VAL A 227 -12.79 -52.48 -38.13
CA VAL A 227 -12.48 -51.39 -39.06
C VAL A 227 -12.52 -51.93 -40.50
N PRO A 228 -13.39 -51.42 -41.40
CA PRO A 228 -13.38 -51.85 -42.79
C PRO A 228 -12.07 -51.49 -43.49
N ALA A 229 -11.63 -52.32 -44.44
CA ALA A 229 -10.39 -52.11 -45.19
C ALA A 229 -10.26 -50.71 -45.83
N GLY A 230 -11.38 -50.10 -46.24
CA GLY A 230 -11.42 -48.76 -46.83
C GLY A 230 -11.36 -47.60 -45.82
N GLN A 231 -11.32 -47.86 -44.51
CA GLN A 231 -11.37 -46.84 -43.45
C GLN A 231 -10.17 -46.89 -42.51
N VAL A 232 -9.16 -47.73 -42.79
CA VAL A 232 -7.98 -47.93 -41.93
C VAL A 232 -7.25 -46.62 -41.65
N SER A 233 -7.06 -45.78 -42.67
CA SER A 233 -6.40 -44.47 -42.52
C SER A 233 -7.14 -43.53 -41.57
N GLN A 234 -8.47 -43.52 -41.65
CA GLN A 234 -9.30 -42.71 -40.75
C GLN A 234 -9.26 -43.27 -39.32
N ALA A 235 -9.33 -44.60 -39.17
CA ALA A 235 -9.23 -45.26 -37.87
C ALA A 235 -7.87 -45.03 -37.19
N ILE A 236 -6.77 -44.94 -37.96
CA ILE A 236 -5.46 -44.54 -37.45
C ILE A 236 -5.55 -43.12 -36.86
N LEU A 237 -6.10 -42.16 -37.61
CA LEU A 237 -6.26 -40.78 -37.16
C LEU A 237 -7.17 -40.66 -35.94
N ASP A 238 -8.32 -41.33 -35.95
CA ASP A 238 -9.27 -41.35 -34.83
C ASP A 238 -8.62 -41.96 -33.58
N GLY A 239 -7.85 -43.04 -33.76
CA GLY A 239 -7.09 -43.67 -32.70
C GLY A 239 -6.04 -42.77 -32.07
N ILE A 240 -5.26 -42.06 -32.89
CA ILE A 240 -4.26 -41.10 -32.42
C ILE A 240 -4.93 -39.96 -31.63
N LYS A 241 -6.06 -39.45 -32.14
CA LYS A 241 -6.84 -38.39 -31.49
C LYS A 241 -7.55 -38.87 -30.21
N SER A 242 -7.74 -40.19 -30.05
CA SER A 242 -8.34 -40.80 -28.86
C SER A 242 -7.33 -41.18 -27.78
N ILE A 243 -6.03 -40.88 -27.96
CA ILE A 243 -5.03 -41.14 -26.93
C ILE A 243 -5.26 -40.20 -25.75
N GLU A 244 -5.39 -40.77 -24.55
CA GLU A 244 -5.49 -39.99 -23.33
C GLU A 244 -4.13 -39.45 -22.87
N VAL A 245 -4.11 -38.20 -22.44
CA VAL A 245 -2.97 -37.52 -21.83
C VAL A 245 -3.29 -37.11 -20.40
N THR A 246 -2.26 -37.01 -19.56
CA THR A 246 -2.41 -36.56 -18.17
C THR A 246 -1.92 -35.12 -18.04
N VAL A 247 -2.78 -34.22 -17.60
CA VAL A 247 -2.45 -32.83 -17.27
C VAL A 247 -2.11 -32.75 -15.79
N THR A 248 -0.92 -32.26 -15.45
CA THR A 248 -0.44 -32.10 -14.07
C THR A 248 0.04 -30.66 -13.84
N PRO A 249 -0.65 -29.87 -13.00
CA PRO A 249 -0.19 -28.55 -12.59
C PRO A 249 1.11 -28.66 -11.79
N LYS A 250 2.09 -27.83 -12.14
CA LYS A 250 3.36 -27.74 -11.41
C LYS A 250 3.70 -26.29 -11.16
N VAL A 251 3.71 -25.89 -9.89
CA VAL A 251 4.23 -24.57 -9.51
C VAL A 251 5.74 -24.53 -9.78
N THR A 252 6.16 -23.66 -10.68
CA THR A 252 7.56 -23.57 -11.14
C THR A 252 8.32 -22.42 -10.46
N SER A 253 7.62 -21.34 -10.15
CA SER A 253 8.11 -20.19 -9.40
C SER A 253 6.96 -19.58 -8.61
N CYS A 254 7.20 -19.15 -7.38
CA CYS A 254 6.17 -18.55 -6.54
C CYS A 254 6.83 -17.72 -5.46
N ASP A 255 6.41 -16.45 -5.30
CA ASP A 255 6.87 -15.61 -4.21
C ASP A 255 6.46 -16.22 -2.85
N PRO A 256 7.31 -16.12 -1.81
CA PRO A 256 7.06 -16.80 -0.54
C PRO A 256 5.83 -16.30 0.23
N GLN A 257 5.32 -15.11 -0.12
CA GLN A 257 4.09 -14.54 0.44
C GLN A 257 2.82 -15.05 -0.24
N LEU A 258 2.94 -15.87 -1.29
CA LEU A 258 1.84 -16.38 -2.07
C LEU A 258 1.90 -17.91 -2.12
N THR A 259 0.75 -18.55 -2.01
CA THR A 259 0.62 -19.99 -2.27
C THR A 259 -0.45 -20.23 -3.31
N VAL A 260 -0.16 -21.10 -4.27
CA VAL A 260 -1.09 -21.55 -5.31
C VAL A 260 -1.19 -23.07 -5.25
N THR A 261 -2.41 -23.59 -5.23
CA THR A 261 -2.68 -25.03 -5.24
C THR A 261 -3.82 -25.35 -6.19
N ASN A 262 -3.70 -26.42 -6.96
CA ASN A 262 -4.72 -26.87 -7.90
C ASN A 262 -5.35 -28.19 -7.43
N ASP A 263 -6.67 -28.29 -7.49
CA ASP A 263 -7.44 -29.50 -7.19
C ASP A 263 -8.35 -29.85 -8.37
N PRO A 264 -8.35 -31.11 -8.85
CA PRO A 264 -7.47 -32.22 -8.46
C PRO A 264 -6.00 -32.02 -8.88
N GLY A 265 -5.06 -32.70 -8.22
CA GLY A 265 -3.62 -32.55 -8.52
C GLY A 265 -3.19 -33.06 -9.91
N SER A 266 -4.04 -33.79 -10.63
CA SER A 266 -3.84 -34.21 -12.01
C SER A 266 -5.16 -34.67 -12.63
N ILE A 267 -5.34 -34.51 -13.93
CA ILE A 267 -6.53 -34.98 -14.67
C ILE A 267 -6.08 -35.71 -15.93
N LYS A 268 -6.69 -36.86 -16.20
CA LYS A 268 -6.52 -37.59 -17.46
C LYS A 268 -7.68 -37.23 -18.39
N VAL A 269 -7.38 -36.83 -19.62
CA VAL A 269 -8.37 -36.45 -20.65
C VAL A 269 -7.98 -37.00 -22.00
N THR A 270 -8.95 -37.16 -22.91
CA THR A 270 -8.66 -37.50 -24.30
C THR A 270 -7.95 -36.32 -24.97
N SER A 271 -7.01 -36.58 -25.88
CA SER A 271 -6.35 -35.52 -26.65
C SER A 271 -7.38 -34.64 -27.37
N GLY A 272 -7.32 -33.33 -27.14
CA GLY A 272 -8.27 -32.34 -27.66
C GLY A 272 -9.36 -31.94 -26.66
N GLU A 273 -9.51 -32.66 -25.55
CA GLU A 273 -10.45 -32.31 -24.48
C GLU A 273 -9.81 -31.36 -23.45
N VAL A 274 -10.67 -30.82 -22.57
CA VAL A 274 -10.32 -29.84 -21.54
C VAL A 274 -10.17 -30.52 -20.19
N ALA A 275 -9.04 -30.28 -19.52
CA ALA A 275 -8.86 -30.59 -18.11
C ALA A 275 -9.19 -29.36 -17.25
N THR A 276 -10.17 -29.48 -16.36
CA THR A 276 -10.62 -28.36 -15.50
C THR A 276 -10.16 -28.52 -14.06
N PHE A 277 -9.43 -27.53 -13.55
CA PHE A 277 -8.94 -27.47 -12.18
C PHE A 277 -9.62 -26.34 -11.41
N THR A 278 -9.76 -26.51 -10.09
CA THR A 278 -9.99 -25.42 -9.16
C THR A 278 -8.66 -25.00 -8.58
N GLU A 279 -8.19 -23.82 -8.94
CA GLU A 279 -6.99 -23.22 -8.35
C GLU A 279 -7.36 -22.38 -7.14
N THR A 280 -6.65 -22.57 -6.04
CA THR A 280 -6.75 -21.74 -4.83
C THR A 280 -5.49 -20.90 -4.70
N ILE A 281 -5.67 -19.58 -4.59
CA ILE A 281 -4.61 -18.58 -4.48
C ILE A 281 -4.75 -17.91 -3.12
N THR A 282 -3.69 -17.92 -2.31
CA THR A 282 -3.71 -17.41 -0.93
C THR A 282 -2.54 -16.48 -0.67
N ALA A 283 -2.83 -15.25 -0.23
CA ALA A 283 -1.83 -14.34 0.31
C ALA A 283 -1.55 -14.70 1.78
N ALA A 284 -0.28 -14.74 2.18
CA ALA A 284 0.10 -15.05 3.55
C ALA A 284 -0.47 -14.01 4.55
N ALA A 285 -0.84 -14.44 5.76
CA ALA A 285 -1.43 -13.56 6.79
C ALA A 285 -0.53 -12.38 7.21
N GLY A 286 0.79 -12.54 7.07
CA GLY A 286 1.79 -11.48 7.34
C GLY A 286 2.41 -10.87 6.10
N ALA A 287 1.78 -11.01 4.92
CA ALA A 287 2.29 -10.41 3.70
C ALA A 287 2.31 -8.88 3.82
N ALA A 288 3.49 -8.27 3.64
CA ALA A 288 3.60 -6.82 3.54
C ALA A 288 2.90 -6.31 2.26
N PRO A 289 2.49 -5.04 2.19
CA PRO A 289 1.96 -4.49 0.94
C PRO A 289 2.99 -4.60 -0.19
N GLY A 290 2.56 -5.11 -1.33
CA GLY A 290 3.43 -5.40 -2.45
C GLY A 290 2.71 -6.14 -3.56
N THR A 291 3.46 -6.41 -4.64
CA THR A 291 3.00 -7.26 -5.74
C THR A 291 3.79 -8.56 -5.70
N TYR A 292 3.07 -9.68 -5.74
CA TYR A 292 3.60 -11.03 -5.66
C TYR A 292 3.16 -11.84 -6.88
N GLN A 293 3.98 -12.78 -7.34
CA GLN A 293 3.73 -13.57 -8.52
C GLN A 293 3.99 -15.06 -8.31
N CYS A 294 3.18 -15.89 -8.99
CA CYS A 294 3.42 -17.32 -9.14
C CYS A 294 3.21 -17.75 -10.59
N VAL A 295 3.92 -18.80 -10.98
CA VAL A 295 3.88 -19.39 -12.32
C VAL A 295 3.59 -20.87 -12.20
N VAL A 296 2.51 -21.31 -12.84
CA VAL A 296 2.09 -22.71 -12.89
C VAL A 296 2.27 -23.22 -14.32
N ASP A 297 3.01 -24.31 -14.46
CA ASP A 297 3.17 -25.06 -15.71
C ASP A 297 2.24 -26.28 -15.69
N TYR A 298 1.24 -26.31 -16.57
CA TYR A 298 0.33 -27.43 -16.72
C TYR A 298 0.95 -28.47 -17.65
N GLN A 299 1.72 -29.38 -17.07
CA GLN A 299 2.52 -30.34 -17.81
C GLN A 299 1.66 -31.43 -18.44
N ILE A 300 1.97 -31.81 -19.68
CA ILE A 300 1.30 -32.91 -20.40
C ILE A 300 2.19 -34.14 -20.30
N ASP A 301 1.67 -35.21 -19.67
CA ASP A 301 2.40 -36.43 -19.33
C ASP A 301 3.74 -36.16 -18.61
N GLY A 302 3.75 -35.12 -17.77
CA GLY A 302 4.93 -34.70 -16.99
C GLY A 302 5.97 -33.90 -17.77
N VAL A 303 5.66 -33.46 -19.00
CA VAL A 303 6.55 -32.63 -19.82
C VAL A 303 5.97 -31.23 -19.96
N SER A 304 6.81 -30.20 -19.79
CA SER A 304 6.43 -28.81 -20.06
C SER A 304 6.23 -28.60 -21.55
N ARG A 305 5.05 -28.10 -21.93
CA ARG A 305 4.66 -27.86 -23.33
C ARG A 305 4.21 -26.43 -23.60
N GLY A 306 4.46 -25.51 -22.65
CA GLY A 306 4.11 -24.09 -22.79
C GLY A 306 2.69 -23.74 -22.32
N TYR A 307 2.00 -24.63 -21.62
CA TYR A 307 0.71 -24.36 -20.97
C TYR A 307 0.99 -23.62 -19.65
N ILE A 308 1.46 -22.38 -19.77
CA ILE A 308 1.95 -21.58 -18.65
C ILE A 308 0.89 -20.59 -18.23
N GLU A 309 0.61 -20.58 -16.93
CA GLU A 309 -0.11 -19.53 -16.25
C GLU A 309 0.85 -18.61 -15.51
N THR A 310 0.53 -17.31 -15.48
CA THR A 310 1.10 -16.37 -14.52
C THR A 310 0.01 -15.74 -13.66
N THR A 311 0.14 -15.87 -12.35
CA THR A 311 -0.70 -15.24 -11.34
C THR A 311 0.05 -14.04 -10.74
N THR A 312 -0.58 -12.87 -10.69
CA THR A 312 -0.09 -11.67 -10.00
C THR A 312 -1.11 -11.25 -8.94
N VAL A 313 -0.65 -11.13 -7.70
CA VAL A 313 -1.46 -10.71 -6.55
C VAL A 313 -0.89 -9.43 -5.95
N ARG A 314 -1.74 -8.41 -5.83
CA ARG A 314 -1.44 -7.17 -5.11
C ARG A 314 -2.00 -7.26 -3.70
N VAL A 315 -1.13 -7.15 -2.70
CA VAL A 315 -1.52 -6.91 -1.31
C VAL A 315 -1.39 -5.41 -1.06
N LEU A 316 -2.49 -4.77 -0.71
CA LEU A 316 -2.54 -3.31 -0.51
C LEU A 316 -2.78 -2.98 0.96
N GLY A 317 -2.20 -1.86 1.41
CA GLY A 317 -2.33 -1.40 2.79
C GLY A 317 -2.47 0.11 2.89
N LEU A 318 -3.34 0.57 3.78
CA LEU A 318 -3.55 1.97 4.09
C LEU A 318 -2.77 2.37 5.33
N SER A 319 -2.20 3.57 5.28
CA SER A 319 -1.47 4.21 6.38
C SER A 319 -1.76 5.71 6.39
N ILE A 320 -1.67 6.35 7.54
CA ILE A 320 -1.78 7.80 7.71
C ILE A 320 -0.55 8.27 8.49
N ASN A 321 0.06 9.40 8.11
CA ASN A 321 1.23 9.93 8.82
C ASN A 321 0.83 10.78 10.03
N ASP A 322 1.80 11.01 10.92
CA ASP A 322 1.70 12.01 11.97
C ASP A 322 2.00 13.42 11.43
N VAL A 323 1.42 14.44 12.08
CA VAL A 323 1.55 15.85 11.70
C VAL A 323 1.87 16.67 12.95
N THR A 324 2.85 17.55 12.85
CA THR A 324 3.11 18.60 13.84
C THR A 324 2.80 19.94 13.19
N VAL A 325 2.04 20.79 13.87
CA VAL A 325 1.62 22.10 13.38
C VAL A 325 1.71 23.10 14.54
N ASN A 326 2.17 24.31 14.25
CA ASN A 326 2.07 25.39 15.23
C ASN A 326 0.62 25.84 15.31
N GLU A 327 0.13 26.07 16.51
CA GLU A 327 -1.24 26.53 16.75
C GLU A 327 -1.53 27.84 16.03
N GLY A 328 -0.60 28.80 16.15
CA GLY A 328 -0.71 30.13 15.60
C GLY A 328 -1.39 31.08 16.60
N SER A 329 -0.97 32.34 16.60
CA SER A 329 -1.42 33.31 17.60
C SER A 329 -2.62 34.14 17.12
N GLY A 330 -3.85 33.68 17.41
CA GLY A 330 -5.12 34.35 17.11
C GLY A 330 -5.47 34.56 15.63
N GLY A 331 -6.68 34.18 15.20
CA GLY A 331 -7.21 34.55 13.88
C GLY A 331 -7.72 33.39 13.02
N ALA A 332 -7.10 33.19 11.86
CA ALA A 332 -7.57 32.19 10.89
C ALA A 332 -7.05 30.79 11.23
N GLN A 333 -7.92 29.79 11.17
CA GLN A 333 -7.57 28.40 11.47
C GLN A 333 -6.35 27.90 10.68
N VAL A 334 -5.48 27.16 11.35
CA VAL A 334 -4.25 26.61 10.78
C VAL A 334 -4.49 25.17 10.30
N PRO A 335 -4.16 24.81 9.04
CA PRO A 335 -4.45 23.48 8.53
C PRO A 335 -3.40 22.43 8.93
N ALA A 336 -3.77 21.48 9.79
CA ALA A 336 -3.04 20.24 10.01
C ALA A 336 -3.38 19.24 8.89
N THR A 337 -2.47 19.04 7.92
CA THR A 337 -2.74 18.19 6.75
C THR A 337 -2.05 16.83 6.86
N PHE A 338 -2.86 15.82 7.18
CA PHE A 338 -2.49 14.41 7.16
C PHE A 338 -2.54 13.87 5.73
N THR A 339 -1.71 12.88 5.44
CA THR A 339 -1.66 12.15 4.17
C THR A 339 -2.00 10.70 4.41
N VAL A 340 -3.15 10.27 3.91
CA VAL A 340 -3.50 8.86 3.83
C VAL A 340 -2.83 8.28 2.58
N SER A 341 -2.05 7.23 2.76
CA SER A 341 -1.24 6.57 1.73
C SER A 341 -1.73 5.15 1.46
N LEU A 342 -1.80 4.78 0.18
CA LEU A 342 -2.03 3.42 -0.29
C LEU A 342 -0.69 2.79 -0.69
N LEU A 343 -0.24 1.83 0.12
CA LEU A 343 1.00 1.08 -0.04
C LEU A 343 0.77 -0.21 -0.83
N GLY A 344 1.83 -0.73 -1.44
CA GLY A 344 1.78 -1.92 -2.32
C GLY A 344 1.56 -1.60 -3.80
N GLY A 345 1.33 -0.33 -4.14
CA GLY A 345 1.20 0.18 -5.50
C GLY A 345 -0.21 0.70 -5.83
N PRO A 346 -0.42 1.19 -7.06
CA PRO A 346 -1.73 1.65 -7.49
C PRO A 346 -2.74 0.48 -7.58
N SER A 347 -3.95 0.70 -7.09
CA SER A 347 -5.07 -0.21 -7.30
C SER A 347 -5.74 0.04 -8.67
N PRO A 348 -6.16 -1.02 -9.41
CA PRO A 348 -6.99 -0.87 -10.60
C PRO A 348 -8.47 -0.55 -10.26
N ASN A 349 -8.87 -0.74 -9.00
CA ASN A 349 -10.21 -0.48 -8.49
C ASN A 349 -10.19 0.65 -7.44
N PRO A 350 -11.31 1.36 -7.21
CA PRO A 350 -11.38 2.34 -6.13
C PRO A 350 -11.08 1.72 -4.76
N VAL A 351 -10.35 2.45 -3.91
CA VAL A 351 -10.11 2.09 -2.50
C VAL A 351 -10.72 3.18 -1.63
N THR A 352 -11.41 2.80 -0.57
CA THR A 352 -12.05 3.77 0.34
C THR A 352 -11.72 3.48 1.80
N VAL A 353 -11.65 4.53 2.61
CA VAL A 353 -11.50 4.42 4.06
C VAL A 353 -12.18 5.60 4.74
N GLN A 354 -12.85 5.35 5.87
CA GLN A 354 -13.44 6.42 6.68
C GLN A 354 -12.40 6.98 7.63
N TYR A 355 -12.52 8.25 8.00
CA TYR A 355 -11.69 8.86 9.04
C TYR A 355 -12.56 9.66 10.02
N ALA A 356 -12.11 9.74 11.27
CA ALA A 356 -12.68 10.64 12.28
C ALA A 356 -11.60 11.08 13.27
N THR A 357 -11.66 12.34 13.69
CA THR A 357 -10.81 12.86 14.76
C THR A 357 -11.26 12.36 16.14
N ALA A 358 -10.33 12.17 17.06
CA ALA A 358 -10.61 11.95 18.48
C ALA A 358 -9.66 12.77 19.36
N ASN A 359 -10.20 13.31 20.46
CA ASN A 359 -9.48 14.13 21.42
C ASN A 359 -8.30 13.35 22.03
N GLY A 360 -7.23 14.06 22.35
CA GLY A 360 -6.15 13.61 23.22
C GLY A 360 -6.05 14.54 24.41
N THR A 361 -4.93 15.27 24.52
CA THR A 361 -4.88 16.46 25.39
C THR A 361 -5.59 17.63 24.74
N ALA A 362 -5.48 17.77 23.42
CA ALA A 362 -6.29 18.69 22.62
C ALA A 362 -7.73 18.18 22.48
N THR A 363 -8.67 19.11 22.55
CA THR A 363 -10.11 18.92 22.61
C THR A 363 -10.86 19.82 21.62
N ALA A 364 -11.76 19.22 20.83
CA ALA A 364 -12.66 19.99 19.98
C ALA A 364 -13.88 20.54 20.78
N PRO A 365 -14.31 21.80 20.56
CA PRO A 365 -13.81 22.75 19.57
C PRO A 365 -12.87 23.82 20.17
N ALA A 366 -12.19 23.54 21.28
CA ALA A 366 -11.28 24.51 21.89
C ALA A 366 -10.02 24.66 21.02
N ASP A 367 -9.38 23.53 20.72
CA ASP A 367 -8.01 23.52 20.16
C ASP A 367 -8.03 23.13 18.67
N TYR A 368 -9.11 22.45 18.23
CA TYR A 368 -9.32 22.11 16.82
C TYR A 368 -10.78 21.83 16.46
N ALA A 369 -11.11 21.98 15.19
CA ALA A 369 -12.41 21.60 14.65
C ALA A 369 -12.48 20.09 14.37
N ALA A 370 -13.39 19.39 15.06
CA ALA A 370 -13.63 17.96 14.84
C ALA A 370 -13.97 17.67 13.36
N ALA A 371 -13.27 16.70 12.77
CA ALA A 371 -13.39 16.35 11.36
C ALA A 371 -13.67 14.85 11.18
N SER A 372 -14.53 14.52 10.22
CA SER A 372 -14.78 13.14 9.81
C SER A 372 -15.20 13.09 8.36
N GLY A 373 -15.00 11.94 7.71
CA GLY A 373 -15.36 11.77 6.32
C GLY A 373 -14.91 10.45 5.72
N THR A 374 -14.91 10.38 4.39
CA THR A 374 -14.42 9.22 3.62
C THR A 374 -13.36 9.69 2.63
N VAL A 375 -12.21 9.03 2.65
CA VAL A 375 -11.16 9.15 1.65
C VAL A 375 -11.42 8.12 0.56
N THR A 376 -11.42 8.57 -0.70
CA THR A 376 -11.57 7.71 -1.88
C THR A 376 -10.36 7.89 -2.80
N PHE A 377 -9.63 6.80 -3.02
CA PHE A 377 -8.60 6.69 -4.05
C PHE A 377 -9.27 6.24 -5.35
N ALA A 378 -9.20 7.05 -6.39
CA ALA A 378 -9.54 6.59 -7.73
C ALA A 378 -8.47 5.60 -8.23
N PRO A 379 -8.78 4.74 -9.22
CA PRO A 379 -7.78 3.87 -9.83
C PRO A 379 -6.50 4.62 -10.18
N GLY A 380 -5.34 4.06 -9.82
CA GLY A 380 -4.04 4.67 -10.05
C GLY A 380 -3.55 5.65 -8.97
N GLN A 381 -4.39 6.07 -8.01
CA GLN A 381 -3.99 7.01 -6.96
C GLN A 381 -3.40 6.29 -5.74
N THR A 382 -2.40 6.90 -5.11
CA THR A 382 -1.71 6.32 -3.95
C THR A 382 -1.59 7.23 -2.74
N ALA A 383 -2.01 8.50 -2.82
CA ALA A 383 -2.01 9.42 -1.69
C ALA A 383 -3.23 10.36 -1.71
N LYS A 384 -3.76 10.69 -0.54
CA LYS A 384 -4.87 11.64 -0.35
C LYS A 384 -4.68 12.47 0.92
N PRO A 385 -4.91 13.79 0.86
CA PRO A 385 -4.87 14.62 2.06
C PRO A 385 -6.16 14.46 2.89
N VAL A 386 -6.01 14.55 4.20
CA VAL A 386 -7.07 14.79 5.19
C VAL A 386 -6.63 16.01 6.00
N THR A 387 -7.41 17.08 5.94
CA THR A 387 -7.09 18.33 6.66
C THR A 387 -7.99 18.47 7.87
N VAL A 388 -7.37 18.67 9.03
CA VAL A 388 -8.01 19.09 10.28
C VAL A 388 -7.63 20.55 10.52
N LEU A 389 -8.58 21.37 10.93
CA LEU A 389 -8.35 22.79 11.18
C LEU A 389 -8.08 22.98 12.68
N VAL A 390 -6.90 23.51 13.01
CA VAL A 390 -6.49 23.90 14.36
C VAL A 390 -6.99 25.31 14.63
N ASP A 391 -7.51 25.52 15.83
CA ASP A 391 -8.12 26.77 16.27
C ASP A 391 -7.08 27.61 17.03
N PRO A 392 -6.57 28.71 16.45
CA PRO A 392 -5.51 29.50 17.07
C PRO A 392 -6.03 30.40 18.18
N ASP A 393 -5.29 30.54 19.29
CA ASP A 393 -5.56 31.55 20.29
C ASP A 393 -4.31 32.31 20.80
N THR A 394 -4.34 32.82 22.04
CA THR A 394 -3.26 33.64 22.63
C THR A 394 -2.95 33.22 24.07
N VAL A 395 -3.50 32.07 24.49
CA VAL A 395 -3.40 31.51 25.82
C VAL A 395 -2.25 30.52 25.79
N ASP A 396 -1.24 30.79 26.60
CA ASP A 396 -0.14 29.84 26.77
C ASP A 396 -0.61 28.55 27.43
N GLU A 397 -0.31 27.45 26.74
CA GLU A 397 -0.73 26.09 27.03
C GLU A 397 0.49 25.14 26.94
N GLN A 398 0.29 23.83 27.06
CA GLN A 398 1.37 22.88 26.75
C GLN A 398 1.15 22.36 25.33
N ASP A 399 2.19 21.86 24.67
CA ASP A 399 2.00 21.10 23.43
C ASP A 399 0.93 20.01 23.62
N GLU A 400 -0.03 20.00 22.71
CA GLU A 400 -1.19 19.14 22.80
C GLU A 400 -1.30 18.16 21.63
N THR A 401 -2.06 17.09 21.83
CA THR A 401 -2.24 16.07 20.81
C THR A 401 -3.71 15.70 20.61
N PHE A 402 -4.04 15.39 19.36
CA PHE A 402 -5.28 14.73 18.95
C PHE A 402 -4.96 13.61 17.95
N THR A 403 -5.94 12.78 17.58
CA THR A 403 -5.73 11.70 16.62
C THR A 403 -6.72 11.76 15.46
N VAL A 404 -6.30 11.30 14.28
CA VAL A 404 -7.16 10.98 13.13
C VAL A 404 -7.18 9.47 12.94
N ASN A 405 -8.33 8.85 13.19
CA ASN A 405 -8.48 7.40 13.16
C ASN A 405 -9.16 6.94 11.88
N LEU A 406 -8.51 6.03 11.15
CA LEU A 406 -9.02 5.35 9.97
C LEU A 406 -9.87 4.15 10.35
N SER A 407 -10.97 3.94 9.64
CA SER A 407 -11.89 2.83 9.87
C SER A 407 -12.63 2.39 8.61
N ALA A 408 -13.27 1.22 8.67
CA ALA A 408 -14.07 0.64 7.59
C ALA A 408 -13.39 0.71 6.20
N PRO A 409 -12.15 0.17 6.07
CA PRO A 409 -11.46 0.16 4.80
C PRO A 409 -12.16 -0.77 3.80
N SER A 410 -12.04 -0.47 2.51
CA SER A 410 -12.51 -1.32 1.41
C SER A 410 -11.51 -1.27 0.26
N GLY A 411 -11.07 -2.44 -0.20
CA GLY A 411 -10.09 -2.61 -1.28
C GLY A 411 -8.62 -2.56 -0.84
N ALA A 412 -8.35 -2.43 0.46
CA ALA A 412 -7.03 -2.55 1.09
C ALA A 412 -7.18 -2.77 2.60
N GLY A 413 -6.19 -3.40 3.26
CA GLY A 413 -6.14 -3.50 4.72
C GLY A 413 -5.65 -2.21 5.41
N LEU A 414 -5.82 -2.12 6.73
CA LEU A 414 -5.20 -1.05 7.54
C LEU A 414 -3.87 -1.54 8.12
N LEU A 415 -2.77 -0.87 7.78
CA LEU A 415 -1.47 -1.11 8.40
C LEU A 415 -1.21 -0.16 9.56
N ASP A 416 -1.53 1.10 9.33
CA ASP A 416 -1.49 2.14 10.33
C ASP A 416 -2.80 2.92 10.25
N ALA A 417 -3.59 2.81 11.32
CA ALA A 417 -4.93 3.37 11.37
C ALA A 417 -5.00 4.69 12.11
N THR A 418 -3.89 5.20 12.67
CA THR A 418 -3.94 6.35 13.57
C THR A 418 -2.83 7.34 13.22
N GLY A 419 -3.22 8.52 12.74
CA GLY A 419 -2.31 9.65 12.59
C GLY A 419 -2.40 10.53 13.83
N VAL A 420 -1.27 10.83 14.46
CA VAL A 420 -1.17 11.74 15.60
C VAL A 420 -0.97 13.17 15.11
N GLY A 421 -1.88 14.07 15.49
CA GLY A 421 -1.71 15.50 15.33
C GLY A 421 -1.12 16.09 16.61
N THR A 422 0.02 16.78 16.51
CA THR A 422 0.60 17.57 17.60
C THR A 422 0.41 19.05 17.29
N ILE A 423 -0.29 19.75 18.17
CA ILE A 423 -0.43 21.20 18.17
C ILE A 423 0.69 21.72 19.07
N VAL A 424 1.62 22.46 18.48
CA VAL A 424 2.72 23.09 19.20
C VAL A 424 2.24 24.48 19.61
N ASP A 425 2.21 24.72 20.91
CA ASP A 425 1.89 26.04 21.44
C ASP A 425 2.99 27.01 20.97
N ASP A 426 2.56 28.15 20.44
CA ASP A 426 3.45 29.22 20.02
C ASP A 426 3.13 30.55 20.69
N ASP A 427 2.45 30.54 21.83
CA ASP A 427 2.19 31.72 22.64
C ASP A 427 3.29 32.03 23.66
N ARG A 428 3.17 33.20 24.30
CA ARG A 428 4.20 33.65 25.25
C ARG A 428 4.09 32.89 26.56
N ASP A 429 5.15 32.19 26.95
CA ASP A 429 5.25 31.45 28.22
C ASP A 429 5.25 32.33 29.50
N GLY A 430 4.96 33.63 29.37
CA GLY A 430 4.76 34.52 30.50
C GLY A 430 4.13 35.86 30.14
N VAL A 431 3.82 36.63 31.18
CA VAL A 431 3.14 37.93 31.08
C VAL A 431 3.96 39.05 31.70
N PHE A 432 3.84 40.24 31.12
CA PHE A 432 4.28 41.47 31.77
C PHE A 432 3.24 41.94 32.79
N SER A 433 3.70 42.46 33.93
CA SER A 433 2.87 43.22 34.87
C SER A 433 3.55 44.55 35.18
N CYS A 434 2.76 45.60 35.38
CA CYS A 434 3.27 46.94 35.62
C CYS A 434 2.30 47.75 36.48
N THR A 435 2.81 48.64 37.32
CA THR A 435 1.97 49.49 38.17
C THR A 435 2.69 50.78 38.49
N GLY A 436 2.05 51.91 38.23
CA GLY A 436 2.49 53.23 38.67
C GLY A 436 1.65 53.71 39.85
N THR A 437 2.26 54.03 40.98
CA THR A 437 1.58 54.60 42.16
C THR A 437 2.21 55.91 42.56
N ALA A 438 1.50 57.02 42.36
CA ALA A 438 2.05 58.34 42.66
C ALA A 438 2.15 58.62 44.16
N ALA A 439 1.15 58.22 44.96
CA ALA A 439 1.25 58.32 46.42
C ALA A 439 0.41 57.24 47.11
N ASN A 440 1.03 56.54 48.05
CA ASN A 440 0.39 55.61 48.98
C ASN A 440 0.76 56.00 50.41
N VAL A 441 -0.26 56.34 51.20
CA VAL A 441 -0.13 56.72 52.61
C VAL A 441 -1.04 55.82 53.42
N LEU A 442 -0.45 54.89 54.18
CA LEU A 442 -1.20 53.89 54.97
C LEU A 442 -2.23 53.10 54.15
N GLY A 443 -1.90 52.72 52.91
CA GLY A 443 -2.79 51.97 52.03
C GLY A 443 -3.84 52.83 51.32
N VAL A 444 -3.89 54.14 51.60
CA VAL A 444 -4.71 55.08 50.82
C VAL A 444 -3.91 55.56 49.62
N THR A 445 -4.36 55.17 48.42
CA THR A 445 -3.74 55.53 47.16
C THR A 445 -4.41 56.75 46.53
N ALA A 446 -3.64 57.79 46.21
CA ALA A 446 -4.19 59.02 45.62
C ALA A 446 -4.24 58.98 44.08
N ALA A 447 -3.27 58.33 43.42
CA ALA A 447 -3.30 58.09 41.98
C ALA A 447 -2.51 56.82 41.65
N GLN A 448 -3.15 55.91 40.93
CA GLN A 448 -2.60 54.63 40.48
C GLN A 448 -2.96 54.42 39.00
N ALA A 449 -2.01 53.90 38.23
CA ALA A 449 -2.20 53.41 36.87
C ALA A 449 -1.83 51.92 36.84
N ASN A 450 -2.74 51.11 36.30
CA ASN A 450 -2.82 49.65 36.36
C ASN A 450 -2.79 49.08 37.79
N PRO A 451 -3.70 48.17 38.17
CA PRO A 451 -3.64 47.51 39.47
C PRO A 451 -2.39 46.64 39.60
N ALA A 452 -1.89 46.48 40.84
CA ALA A 452 -0.77 45.59 41.12
C ALA A 452 -1.11 44.13 40.80
N ASN A 453 -0.14 43.40 40.26
CA ASN A 453 -0.21 41.97 39.92
C ASN A 453 -1.27 41.60 38.86
N LEU A 454 -1.69 42.57 38.03
CA LEU A 454 -2.45 42.30 36.82
C LEU A 454 -1.56 42.44 35.59
N PRO A 455 -1.92 41.79 34.46
CA PRO A 455 -1.24 42.03 33.19
C PRO A 455 -1.07 43.52 32.92
N CYS A 456 0.09 43.90 32.41
CA CYS A 456 0.37 45.28 32.08
C CYS A 456 -0.58 45.75 30.98
N ALA A 457 -1.15 46.93 31.16
CA ALA A 457 -1.98 47.57 30.17
C ALA A 457 -1.68 49.07 30.16
N ASP A 458 -1.92 49.69 29.02
CA ASP A 458 -1.83 51.14 28.86
C ASP A 458 -2.89 51.80 29.74
N ASP A 459 -2.43 52.51 30.78
CA ASP A 459 -3.29 53.21 31.73
C ASP A 459 -2.62 54.50 32.19
N SER A 460 -3.42 55.49 32.55
CA SER A 460 -2.92 56.73 33.11
C SER A 460 -3.90 57.38 34.09
N ARG A 461 -3.35 57.91 35.18
CA ARG A 461 -4.12 58.60 36.21
C ARG A 461 -3.43 59.86 36.68
N THR A 462 -4.15 60.98 36.59
CA THR A 462 -3.67 62.28 37.09
C THR A 462 -4.61 62.85 38.14
N VAL A 463 -4.06 63.38 39.23
CA VAL A 463 -4.77 64.05 40.33
C VAL A 463 -4.11 65.40 40.62
N ALA A 464 -4.90 66.48 40.61
CA ALA A 464 -4.37 67.85 40.72
C ALA A 464 -3.66 68.14 42.05
N ALA A 465 -4.15 67.57 43.15
CA ALA A 465 -3.54 67.65 44.48
C ALA A 465 -4.17 66.58 45.38
N ALA A 466 -3.43 66.13 46.40
CA ALA A 466 -3.98 65.29 47.45
C ALA A 466 -3.50 65.78 48.82
N THR A 467 -4.34 65.56 49.83
CA THR A 467 -3.96 65.71 51.24
C THR A 467 -4.27 64.40 51.94
N LEU A 468 -3.23 63.68 52.31
CA LEU A 468 -3.31 62.37 52.95
C LEU A 468 -2.79 62.49 54.39
N ASN A 469 -3.38 61.74 55.31
CA ASN A 469 -2.97 61.75 56.71
C ASN A 469 -2.58 60.35 57.16
N ALA A 470 -1.46 60.24 57.88
CA ALA A 470 -1.01 59.07 58.58
C ALA A 470 -0.79 59.40 60.05
N GLY A 471 -1.85 59.32 60.85
CA GLY A 471 -1.83 59.79 62.24
C GLY A 471 -1.55 61.29 62.31
N LEU A 472 -0.40 61.66 62.90
CA LEU A 472 0.06 63.05 63.02
C LEU A 472 0.89 63.53 61.82
N ILE A 473 1.08 62.69 60.80
CA ILE A 473 1.83 63.03 59.59
C ILE A 473 0.85 63.45 58.51
N LYS A 474 0.95 64.68 58.04
CA LYS A 474 0.16 65.21 56.92
C LYS A 474 1.04 65.26 55.67
N VAL A 475 0.54 64.72 54.56
CA VAL A 475 1.21 64.68 53.26
C VAL A 475 0.38 65.48 52.26
N GLU A 476 0.91 66.62 51.82
CA GLU A 476 0.28 67.49 50.83
C GLU A 476 1.05 67.42 49.52
N THR A 477 0.37 67.02 48.46
CA THR A 477 0.96 66.88 47.13
C THR A 477 0.31 67.83 46.12
N LYS A 478 1.07 68.20 45.10
CA LYS A 478 0.56 68.88 43.90
C LYS A 478 0.92 68.07 42.67
N VAL A 479 -0.07 67.90 41.80
CA VAL A 479 -0.02 67.19 40.52
C VAL A 479 0.63 65.83 40.66
N LEU A 480 -0.18 64.83 40.95
CA LEU A 480 0.22 63.43 40.95
C LEU A 480 -0.13 62.84 39.59
N ALA A 481 0.82 62.20 38.93
CA ALA A 481 0.60 61.47 37.70
C ALA A 481 1.18 60.06 37.83
N ALA A 482 0.43 59.05 37.39
CA ALA A 482 0.89 57.69 37.21
C ALA A 482 0.55 57.25 35.79
N SER A 483 1.41 56.47 35.16
CA SER A 483 1.12 55.85 33.87
C SER A 483 1.79 54.49 33.74
N THR A 484 1.19 53.65 32.91
CA THR A 484 1.73 52.38 32.45
C THR A 484 1.62 52.29 30.93
N ASP A 485 2.54 51.56 30.31
CA ASP A 485 2.70 51.44 28.86
C ASP A 485 3.23 50.04 28.55
N LEU A 486 2.55 49.30 27.68
CA LEU A 486 2.96 48.00 27.17
C LEU A 486 3.30 48.13 25.69
N THR A 487 4.52 47.76 25.30
CA THR A 487 4.94 47.75 23.91
C THR A 487 5.39 46.35 23.51
N PRO A 488 4.89 45.76 22.40
CA PRO A 488 3.67 46.16 21.70
C PRO A 488 2.42 45.89 22.56
N ASP A 489 1.33 46.63 22.32
CA ASP A 489 0.03 46.38 22.96
C ASP A 489 -0.50 44.98 22.62
N ASP A 490 -0.20 44.51 21.41
CA ASP A 490 -0.53 43.18 20.91
C ASP A 490 0.57 42.17 21.25
N GLN A 491 0.30 41.34 22.25
CA GLN A 491 1.22 40.31 22.72
C GLN A 491 1.12 38.99 21.96
N SER A 492 0.18 38.86 21.00
CA SER A 492 0.08 37.69 20.11
C SER A 492 1.27 37.60 19.15
N ALA A 493 1.93 38.73 18.86
CA ALA A 493 3.14 38.73 18.05
C ALA A 493 4.33 38.08 18.77
N ALA A 494 5.21 37.45 17.99
CA ALA A 494 6.43 36.82 18.51
C ALA A 494 7.28 37.81 19.31
N PRO A 495 7.82 37.41 20.48
CA PRO A 495 8.66 38.28 21.29
C PRO A 495 9.81 38.90 20.50
N ALA A 496 9.96 40.21 20.63
CA ALA A 496 11.02 40.96 19.97
C ALA A 496 11.89 41.73 20.98
N ALA A 497 13.13 42.02 20.58
CA ALA A 497 13.98 42.91 21.35
C ALA A 497 13.35 44.30 21.40
N GLY A 498 13.14 44.82 22.61
CA GLY A 498 12.47 46.10 22.84
C GLY A 498 11.02 45.98 23.29
N ASP A 499 10.41 44.79 23.24
CA ASP A 499 9.15 44.52 23.92
C ASP A 499 9.30 44.87 25.39
N ARG A 500 8.39 45.66 25.94
CA ARG A 500 8.55 46.21 27.28
C ARG A 500 7.22 46.46 27.97
N ALA A 501 7.26 46.36 29.29
CA ALA A 501 6.33 47.05 30.17
C ALA A 501 7.06 48.19 30.89
N LEU A 502 6.46 49.37 30.90
CA LEU A 502 6.95 50.57 31.56
C LEU A 502 5.90 51.07 32.55
N ALA A 503 6.29 51.27 33.80
CA ALA A 503 5.52 52.00 34.78
C ALA A 503 6.23 53.31 35.12
N SER A 504 5.47 54.39 35.29
CA SER A 504 5.97 55.68 35.72
C SER A 504 5.07 56.32 36.77
N ALA A 505 5.68 57.06 37.70
CA ALA A 505 4.95 57.86 38.67
C ALA A 505 5.68 59.18 38.93
N LYS A 506 4.94 60.27 39.06
CA LYS A 506 5.47 61.62 39.20
C LYS A 506 4.61 62.44 40.18
N ILE A 507 5.26 63.24 41.01
CA ILE A 507 4.61 64.29 41.82
C ILE A 507 5.39 65.58 41.67
N ASP A 508 4.73 66.69 41.35
CA ASP A 508 5.43 67.97 41.11
C ASP A 508 5.94 68.64 42.39
N LYS A 509 5.20 68.50 43.49
CA LYS A 509 5.61 69.00 44.81
C LYS A 509 4.98 68.17 45.92
N THR A 510 5.75 67.85 46.95
CA THR A 510 5.24 67.23 48.18
C THR A 510 5.70 68.01 49.40
N VAL A 511 4.81 68.22 50.38
CA VAL A 511 5.13 68.69 51.72
C VAL A 511 4.64 67.66 52.73
N ILE A 512 5.55 67.09 53.50
CA ILE A 512 5.25 66.21 54.63
C ILE A 512 5.45 67.01 55.91
N SER A 513 4.46 67.07 56.79
CA SER A 513 4.54 67.83 58.04
C SER A 513 4.06 67.01 59.23
N THR A 514 4.75 67.17 60.36
CA THR A 514 4.36 66.65 61.67
C THR A 514 4.95 67.53 62.78
N LEU A 515 4.79 67.14 64.05
CA LEU A 515 5.26 67.93 65.19
C LEU A 515 6.80 68.08 65.15
N GLY A 516 7.28 69.28 64.83
CA GLY A 516 8.72 69.61 64.83
C GLY A 516 9.50 69.17 63.59
N LEU A 517 8.82 68.69 62.54
CA LEU A 517 9.46 68.26 61.29
C LEU A 517 8.62 68.62 60.07
N THR A 518 9.26 69.29 59.11
CA THR A 518 8.72 69.54 57.76
C THR A 518 9.71 69.03 56.72
N VAL A 519 9.25 68.22 55.78
CA VAL A 519 10.00 67.75 54.62
C VAL A 519 9.34 68.30 53.36
N GLU A 520 10.06 69.10 52.58
CA GLU A 520 9.60 69.60 51.29
C GLU A 520 10.39 68.93 50.16
N LEU A 521 9.67 68.34 49.22
CA LEU A 521 10.21 67.72 48.02
C LEU A 521 9.73 68.52 46.80
N GLY A 522 10.65 68.78 45.87
CA GLY A 522 10.31 69.28 44.54
C GLY A 522 9.68 68.18 43.68
N VAL A 523 9.93 68.26 42.36
CA VAL A 523 9.50 67.19 41.45
C VAL A 523 10.18 65.90 41.85
N ILE A 524 9.36 64.86 42.08
CA ILE A 524 9.82 63.49 42.26
C ILE A 524 9.25 62.63 41.14
N GLN A 525 10.07 61.75 40.59
CA GLN A 525 9.67 60.85 39.52
C GLN A 525 10.33 59.49 39.71
N SER A 526 9.61 58.43 39.42
CA SER A 526 10.11 57.06 39.31
C SER A 526 9.70 56.45 37.97
N GLN A 527 10.52 55.51 37.51
CA GLN A 527 10.24 54.61 36.40
C GLN A 527 10.72 53.21 36.75
N ALA A 528 9.98 52.21 36.30
CA ALA A 528 10.35 50.81 36.34
C ALA A 528 10.02 50.18 34.98
N THR A 529 10.95 49.40 34.44
CA THR A 529 10.80 48.73 33.15
C THR A 529 11.19 47.27 33.25
N ALA A 530 10.42 46.42 32.56
CA ALA A 530 10.85 45.10 32.14
C ALA A 530 10.94 45.11 30.61
N THR A 531 12.13 44.90 30.04
CA THR A 531 12.34 44.94 28.59
C THR A 531 12.98 43.65 28.10
N CYS A 532 12.44 43.06 27.04
CA CYS A 532 13.08 41.95 26.35
C CYS A 532 14.34 42.44 25.64
N GLN A 533 15.48 41.89 25.99
CA GLN A 533 16.78 42.20 25.40
C GLN A 533 17.47 40.92 24.93
N SER A 534 18.30 41.04 23.88
CA SER A 534 19.08 39.93 23.38
C SER A 534 20.10 39.45 24.41
N SER A 535 20.13 38.14 24.63
CA SER A 535 21.02 37.43 25.55
C SER A 535 21.60 36.19 24.86
N PRO A 536 22.71 35.58 25.32
CA PRO A 536 23.31 34.37 24.72
C PRO A 536 22.41 33.12 24.63
N GLY A 537 21.16 33.18 25.08
CA GLY A 537 20.16 32.10 24.97
C GLY A 537 18.83 32.56 24.38
N GLY A 538 18.81 33.65 23.60
CA GLY A 538 17.59 34.26 23.06
C GLY A 538 17.23 35.56 23.77
N LEU A 539 15.95 35.95 23.73
CA LEU A 539 15.50 37.12 24.48
C LEU A 539 15.37 36.78 25.96
N ALA A 540 15.77 37.73 26.81
CA ALA A 540 15.62 37.66 28.25
C ALA A 540 15.09 38.99 28.78
N PRO A 541 14.24 38.98 29.81
CA PRO A 541 13.76 40.20 30.42
C PRO A 541 14.88 40.86 31.21
N VAL A 542 15.07 42.15 30.99
CA VAL A 542 15.98 43.00 31.75
C VAL A 542 15.15 44.01 32.53
N LEU A 543 15.30 43.94 33.84
CA LEU A 543 14.59 44.79 34.78
C LEU A 543 15.44 46.01 35.11
N ALA A 544 14.88 47.20 34.95
CA ALA A 544 15.55 48.45 35.28
C ALA A 544 14.61 49.39 36.03
N GLY A 545 15.18 50.15 36.96
CA GLY A 545 14.47 51.15 37.75
C GLY A 545 15.29 52.43 37.79
N SER A 546 14.61 53.57 37.75
CA SER A 546 15.27 54.86 37.94
C SER A 546 14.33 55.85 38.60
N SER A 547 14.88 56.73 39.44
CA SER A 547 14.10 57.82 40.01
C SER A 547 14.93 59.08 40.13
N ASN A 548 14.22 60.19 40.26
CA ASN A 548 14.79 61.50 40.48
C ASN A 548 14.02 62.23 41.57
N VAL A 549 14.76 62.91 42.45
CA VAL A 549 14.23 63.84 43.44
C VAL A 549 14.91 65.18 43.21
N ALA A 550 14.20 66.11 42.56
CA ALA A 550 14.80 67.34 42.05
C ALA A 550 15.30 68.28 43.16
N SER A 551 14.64 68.28 44.32
CA SER A 551 15.09 69.02 45.50
C SER A 551 14.49 68.43 46.77
N LEU A 552 15.23 68.57 47.87
CA LEU A 552 14.79 68.20 49.22
C LEU A 552 15.15 69.32 50.20
N LYS A 553 14.20 69.71 51.04
CA LYS A 553 14.44 70.51 52.23
C LYS A 553 13.90 69.82 53.47
N ILE A 554 14.65 69.88 54.56
CA ILE A 554 14.22 69.41 55.88
C ILE A 554 14.29 70.58 56.85
N ASN A 555 13.16 70.94 57.47
CA ASN A 555 13.03 72.11 58.35
C ASN A 555 13.54 73.42 57.72
N GLY A 556 13.41 73.54 56.39
CA GLY A 556 13.84 74.71 55.62
C GLY A 556 15.29 74.63 55.10
N GLU A 557 16.10 73.68 55.55
CA GLU A 557 17.48 73.48 55.09
C GLU A 557 17.53 72.60 53.85
N SER A 558 18.22 73.05 52.80
CA SER A 558 18.39 72.29 51.56
C SER A 558 19.37 71.14 51.73
N ILE A 559 18.98 69.96 51.28
CA ILE A 559 19.83 68.76 51.25
C ILE A 559 20.12 68.42 49.79
N THR A 560 21.39 68.21 49.46
CA THR A 560 21.79 67.76 48.12
C THR A 560 21.35 66.32 47.89
N VAL A 561 20.57 66.09 46.84
CA VAL A 561 20.10 64.75 46.46
C VAL A 561 20.74 64.36 45.13
N GLY A 562 21.37 63.19 45.09
CA GLY A 562 21.90 62.58 43.87
C GLY A 562 20.93 61.56 43.27
N SER A 563 21.40 60.77 42.30
CA SER A 563 20.66 59.63 41.74
C SER A 563 20.81 58.34 42.55
N ALA A 564 21.82 58.26 43.42
CA ALA A 564 22.07 57.09 44.25
C ALA A 564 21.04 56.98 45.39
N PRO A 565 20.75 55.75 45.89
CA PRO A 565 19.94 55.55 47.09
C PRO A 565 20.53 56.30 48.28
N MET A 566 19.68 57.00 49.03
CA MET A 566 20.08 57.77 50.21
C MET A 566 19.11 57.51 51.35
N THR A 567 19.62 57.33 52.58
CA THR A 567 18.78 57.21 53.79
C THR A 567 19.15 58.32 54.76
N ILE A 568 18.16 59.10 55.17
CA ILE A 568 18.30 60.20 56.12
C ILE A 568 17.52 59.83 57.39
N PRO A 569 18.20 59.68 58.55
CA PRO A 569 17.52 59.44 59.80
C PRO A 569 16.76 60.69 60.23
N LEU A 570 15.53 60.50 60.69
CA LEU A 570 14.64 61.54 61.18
C LEU A 570 14.18 61.19 62.59
N VAL A 571 13.74 62.20 63.34
CA VAL A 571 13.17 61.99 64.69
C VAL A 571 11.94 61.07 64.70
N ILE A 572 11.26 60.95 63.55
CA ILE A 572 10.07 60.11 63.38
C ILE A 572 10.34 58.77 62.67
N GLY A 573 11.57 58.52 62.21
CA GLY A 573 11.85 57.35 61.37
C GLY A 573 13.01 57.55 60.40
N SER A 574 12.88 57.05 59.18
CA SER A 574 13.91 57.15 58.14
C SER A 574 13.30 57.57 56.81
N LEU A 575 13.83 58.66 56.23
CA LEU A 575 13.50 59.09 54.87
C LEU A 575 14.49 58.45 53.89
N LYS A 576 13.98 57.59 53.02
CA LYS A 576 14.73 56.91 51.97
C LYS A 576 14.40 57.56 50.63
N LEU A 577 15.43 57.85 49.84
CA LEU A 577 15.33 58.44 48.51
C LEU A 577 15.94 57.48 47.50
N ASN A 578 15.37 57.45 46.29
CA ASN A 578 15.82 56.65 45.16
C ASN A 578 16.05 55.17 45.51
N GLY A 579 15.11 54.56 46.23
CA GLY A 579 15.18 53.15 46.60
C GLY A 579 14.82 52.25 45.42
N GLN A 580 15.62 51.22 45.18
CA GLN A 580 15.31 50.17 44.20
C GLN A 580 15.38 48.80 44.88
N THR A 581 14.41 47.95 44.57
CA THR A 581 14.45 46.53 44.91
C THR A 581 14.26 45.73 43.63
N VAL A 582 15.13 44.74 43.39
CA VAL A 582 14.99 43.78 42.29
C VAL A 582 15.03 42.39 42.90
N ALA A 583 13.91 41.67 42.84
CA ALA A 583 13.79 40.32 43.38
C ALA A 583 12.65 39.58 42.69
N ASN A 584 12.83 38.28 42.43
CA ASN A 584 11.79 37.38 41.92
C ASN A 584 11.05 37.86 40.65
N GLY A 585 11.77 38.41 39.66
CA GLY A 585 11.17 38.92 38.43
C GLY A 585 10.61 40.35 38.52
N VAL A 586 10.59 40.93 39.73
CA VAL A 586 10.03 42.24 40.01
C VAL A 586 11.12 43.29 40.16
N VAL A 587 10.95 44.46 39.53
CA VAL A 587 11.65 45.68 39.91
C VAL A 587 10.66 46.69 40.49
N THR A 588 10.93 47.12 41.73
CA THR A 588 10.21 48.21 42.39
C THR A 588 11.14 49.39 42.58
N GLN A 589 10.78 50.53 42.00
CA GLN A 589 11.49 51.79 42.12
C GLN A 589 10.65 52.78 42.92
N GLN A 590 11.20 53.32 44.00
CA GLN A 590 10.57 54.33 44.84
C GLN A 590 11.42 55.59 44.83
N ALA A 591 10.86 56.72 44.41
CA ALA A 591 11.56 58.00 44.52
C ALA A 591 11.72 58.40 45.99
N VAL A 592 10.67 58.21 46.80
CA VAL A 592 10.69 58.51 48.23
C VAL A 592 9.90 57.48 49.04
N ALA A 593 10.50 56.98 50.12
CA ALA A 593 9.82 56.23 51.16
C ALA A 593 10.14 56.81 52.54
N LEU A 594 9.12 57.10 53.35
CA LEU A 594 9.27 57.48 54.75
C LEU A 594 8.76 56.35 55.62
N ASP A 595 9.70 55.63 56.22
CA ASP A 595 9.44 54.55 57.16
C ASP A 595 9.43 55.12 58.58
N THR A 596 8.27 55.13 59.23
CA THR A 596 8.11 55.53 60.63
C THR A 596 7.65 54.34 61.48
N ALA A 597 7.65 54.48 62.80
CA ALA A 597 7.15 53.44 63.69
C ALA A 597 5.66 53.12 63.50
N LEU A 598 4.87 54.06 62.93
CA LEU A 598 3.42 53.96 62.85
C LEU A 598 2.88 53.90 61.42
N ALA A 599 3.69 54.29 60.43
CA ALA A 599 3.25 54.41 59.05
C ALA A 599 4.41 54.26 58.06
N LYS A 600 4.09 53.66 56.92
CA LYS A 600 4.91 53.69 55.71
C LYS A 600 4.24 54.63 54.71
N ILE A 601 4.99 55.61 54.23
CA ILE A 601 4.56 56.55 53.20
C ILE A 601 5.45 56.32 51.99
N VAL A 602 4.85 56.03 50.84
CA VAL A 602 5.58 55.83 49.59
C VAL A 602 5.08 56.82 48.56
N LEU A 603 5.99 57.55 47.94
CA LEU A 603 5.71 58.58 46.95
C LEU A 603 6.53 58.33 45.69
N ALA A 604 5.83 58.39 44.55
CA ALA A 604 6.31 57.97 43.23
C ALA A 604 6.96 56.58 43.29
N GLU A 605 6.10 55.57 43.34
CA GLU A 605 6.47 54.17 43.19
C GLU A 605 6.13 53.70 41.78
N SER A 606 7.05 52.98 41.15
CA SER A 606 6.83 52.31 39.88
C SER A 606 7.30 50.87 40.01
N GLN A 607 6.48 49.95 39.51
CA GLN A 607 6.77 48.53 39.51
C GLN A 607 6.63 47.98 38.09
N ALA A 608 7.57 47.15 37.67
CA ALA A 608 7.49 46.36 36.46
C ALA A 608 7.94 44.93 36.78
N ASP A 609 7.27 43.97 36.16
CA ASP A 609 7.34 42.57 36.54
C ASP A 609 7.26 41.65 35.33
N VAL A 610 7.85 40.46 35.49
CA VAL A 610 7.74 39.33 34.57
C VAL A 610 7.45 38.07 35.35
N HIS A 611 6.40 37.37 34.94
CA HIS A 611 6.01 36.10 35.55
C HIS A 611 5.64 35.10 34.48
N GLY A 612 5.90 33.81 34.75
CA GLY A 612 5.37 32.72 33.95
C GLY A 612 3.86 32.60 34.10
N THR A 613 3.24 31.89 33.16
CA THR A 613 1.81 31.56 33.21
C THR A 613 1.55 30.37 34.14
N SER A 614 0.30 29.90 34.18
CA SER A 614 -0.04 28.63 34.83
C SER A 614 0.50 27.40 34.11
N ALA A 615 0.55 27.42 32.77
CA ALA A 615 1.08 26.30 31.97
C ALA A 615 2.62 26.27 32.08
N HIS A 616 3.25 27.44 32.11
CA HIS A 616 4.69 27.61 32.23
C HIS A 616 5.10 28.49 33.43
N PRO A 617 5.09 27.98 34.69
CA PRO A 617 5.42 28.78 35.88
C PRO A 617 6.84 29.35 35.92
N ALA A 618 7.76 28.79 35.14
CA ALA A 618 9.14 29.24 35.02
C ALA A 618 9.39 30.13 33.77
N GLY A 619 8.34 30.39 32.99
CA GLY A 619 8.40 31.19 31.76
C GLY A 619 8.43 32.70 32.02
N ASN A 620 8.45 33.47 30.92
CA ASN A 620 8.52 34.93 30.92
C ASN A 620 8.07 35.49 29.55
N PRO A 621 7.57 36.73 29.45
CA PRO A 621 7.00 37.27 28.22
C PRO A 621 8.01 37.47 27.07
N CYS A 622 9.29 37.14 27.23
CA CYS A 622 10.31 37.21 26.19
C CYS A 622 10.55 35.87 25.48
N ARG A 623 9.76 34.82 25.77
CA ARG A 623 9.89 33.49 25.15
C ARG A 623 8.54 32.97 24.66
N ARG A 624 8.64 31.91 23.86
CA ARG A 624 7.60 30.99 23.42
C ARG A 624 8.17 29.60 23.67
#